data_AF-A0A014L8Z0-F1
#
_entry.id   AF-A0A014L8Z0-F1
#
_cell.length_a   1.000
_cell.length_b   1.000
_cell.length_c   1.000
_cell.angle_alpha   90.00
_cell.angle_beta   90.00
_cell.angle_gamma   90.00
#
_symmetry.space_group_name_H-M   'P 1'
#
loop_
_entity.id
_entity.type
_entity.pdbx_description
1 polymer ?
#
loop_
_entity_poly.entity_id
_entity_poly.type
_entity_poly.pdbx_seq_one_letter_code
_entity_poly.pdbx_strand_id
1 'polypeptide(L)'
;MALSEGEYGQLAVRFEMLLPHLDERQRRLLLAAEARLLGHGGVRAVTRVARVSETTVRKGVFELEAGAISPPAGRTGRAGGGRKRVEEVDPALLPALMALVEPDERGDPMSPLRWTTKSLRNLAEELTRQGHPVSAMTVGRLLKDNGFSLQAQAKTLEGEQHRYRDAQFRYLNERVKQHQADDEPVISVDTKKKEMIGQLPNPGRQWRPKGDPVRVDDHSFFSGPTGEAAIPYGIYDLSADTGWVNVGTDHDTSVFAVASIRRWWQARGRHDYPQATRLLITADAGGSNGYRYRVWKAELVKFAAETGLTLTVCHFPPGTSKVG
;
A
#
# COMPACT_ATOMS: atom_id res chain seq x y z
N MET A 1 -10.33 33.23 60.64
CA MET A 1 -11.49 32.51 61.21
C MET A 1 -11.15 31.02 61.15
N ALA A 2 -11.22 30.29 62.26
CA ALA A 2 -10.98 28.84 62.24
C ALA A 2 -12.21 28.15 61.67
N LEU A 3 -12.03 27.22 60.73
CA LEU A 3 -13.14 26.47 60.15
C LEU A 3 -13.80 25.61 61.24
N SER A 4 -15.12 25.49 61.16
CA SER A 4 -15.90 24.61 62.02
C SER A 4 -15.58 23.13 61.72
N GLU A 5 -15.79 22.27 62.72
CA GLU A 5 -15.56 20.82 62.58
C GLU A 5 -16.42 20.20 61.47
N GLY A 6 -17.65 20.73 61.27
CA GLY A 6 -18.53 20.34 60.18
C GLY A 6 -18.01 20.70 58.79
N GLU A 7 -17.36 21.86 58.62
CA GLU A 7 -16.75 22.27 57.35
C GLU A 7 -15.55 21.41 56.99
N TYR A 8 -14.73 21.02 57.97
CA TYR A 8 -13.64 20.06 57.76
C TYR A 8 -14.15 18.68 57.34
N GLY A 9 -15.23 18.20 57.97
CA GLY A 9 -15.84 16.91 57.63
C GLY A 9 -16.41 16.88 56.20
N GLN A 10 -17.11 17.93 55.79
CA GLN A 10 -17.66 18.01 54.43
C GLN A 10 -16.56 18.08 53.36
N LEU A 11 -15.47 18.80 53.64
CA LEU A 11 -14.33 18.90 52.74
C LEU A 11 -13.63 17.54 52.57
N ALA A 12 -13.48 16.78 53.65
CA ALA A 12 -12.88 15.45 53.63
C ALA A 12 -13.69 14.48 52.76
N VAL A 13 -15.01 14.43 52.98
CA VAL A 13 -15.94 13.56 52.22
C VAL A 13 -15.87 13.88 50.72
N ARG A 14 -15.88 15.17 50.34
CA ARG A 14 -15.74 15.56 48.92
C ARG A 14 -14.42 15.11 48.30
N PHE A 15 -13.31 15.23 49.03
CA PHE A 15 -12.00 14.82 48.53
C PHE A 15 -11.87 13.31 48.39
N GLU A 16 -12.40 12.54 49.34
CA GLU A 16 -12.42 11.08 49.24
C GLU A 16 -13.23 10.59 48.04
N MET A 17 -14.38 11.23 47.77
CA MET A 17 -15.22 10.85 46.64
C MET A 17 -14.64 11.28 45.29
N LEU A 18 -14.11 12.49 45.17
CA LEU A 18 -13.77 13.07 43.86
C LEU A 18 -12.32 12.81 43.45
N LEU A 19 -11.36 12.94 44.37
CA LEU A 19 -9.95 12.89 44.00
C LEU A 19 -9.60 11.62 43.21
N PRO A 20 -10.00 10.39 43.61
CA PRO A 20 -9.64 9.16 42.91
C PRO A 20 -9.95 9.16 41.40
N HIS A 21 -10.98 9.88 40.98
CA HIS A 21 -11.45 9.91 39.59
C HIS A 21 -10.86 11.05 38.74
N LEU A 22 -10.03 11.90 39.33
CA LEU A 22 -9.47 13.07 38.67
C LEU A 22 -7.99 12.88 38.33
N ASP A 23 -7.58 13.44 37.19
CA ASP A 23 -6.17 13.55 36.81
C ASP A 23 -5.41 14.57 37.69
N GLU A 24 -4.08 14.60 37.59
CA GLU A 24 -3.24 15.45 38.45
C GLU A 24 -3.59 16.95 38.35
N ARG A 25 -3.96 17.44 37.16
CA ARG A 25 -4.34 18.84 36.96
C ARG A 25 -5.72 19.11 37.52
N GLN A 26 -6.70 18.25 37.24
CA GLN A 26 -8.06 18.34 37.74
C GLN A 26 -8.09 18.32 39.28
N ARG A 27 -7.33 17.43 39.92
CA ARG A 27 -7.14 17.43 41.38
C ARG A 27 -6.61 18.78 41.87
N ARG A 28 -5.56 19.30 41.23
CA ARG A 28 -4.95 20.60 41.60
C ARG A 28 -5.95 21.76 41.53
N LEU A 29 -6.78 21.79 40.50
CA LEU A 29 -7.80 22.83 40.29
C LEU A 29 -8.95 22.72 41.29
N LEU A 30 -9.43 21.50 41.61
CA LEU A 30 -10.45 21.27 42.62
C LEU A 30 -9.97 21.75 44.01
N LEU A 31 -8.76 21.36 44.39
CA LEU A 31 -8.15 21.77 45.67
C LEU A 31 -7.98 23.29 45.75
N ALA A 32 -7.61 23.93 44.64
CA ALA A 32 -7.50 25.38 44.57
C ALA A 32 -8.84 26.10 44.66
N ALA A 33 -9.89 25.56 44.03
CA ALA A 33 -11.24 26.13 44.10
C ALA A 33 -11.75 26.13 45.54
N GLU A 34 -11.62 25.01 46.26
CA GLU A 34 -11.98 24.92 47.68
C GLU A 34 -11.12 25.87 48.54
N ALA A 35 -9.82 25.97 48.26
CA ALA A 35 -8.96 26.90 48.98
C ALA A 35 -9.37 28.38 48.79
N ARG A 36 -9.88 28.76 47.61
CA ARG A 36 -10.39 30.11 47.34
C ARG A 36 -11.73 30.37 48.02
N LEU A 37 -12.65 29.41 48.01
CA LEU A 37 -13.95 29.53 48.67
C LEU A 37 -13.82 29.74 50.18
N LEU A 38 -12.84 29.08 50.80
CA LEU A 38 -12.56 29.22 52.24
C LEU A 38 -11.80 30.51 52.60
N GLY A 39 -11.29 31.26 51.61
CA GLY A 39 -10.60 32.53 51.83
C GLY A 39 -9.32 32.42 52.67
N HIS A 40 -9.16 33.32 53.64
CA HIS A 40 -7.93 33.42 54.44
C HIS A 40 -7.69 32.15 55.29
N GLY A 41 -6.61 31.43 54.98
CA GLY A 41 -6.27 30.15 55.62
C GLY A 41 -6.77 28.91 54.86
N GLY A 42 -7.54 29.09 53.78
CA GLY A 42 -8.09 27.99 52.96
C GLY A 42 -7.02 27.05 52.40
N VAL A 43 -5.87 27.58 51.96
CA VAL A 43 -4.73 26.76 51.50
C VAL A 43 -4.26 25.77 52.57
N ARG A 44 -4.09 26.24 53.82
CA ARG A 44 -3.65 25.40 54.94
C ARG A 44 -4.70 24.36 55.31
N ALA A 45 -5.98 24.74 55.28
CA ALA A 45 -7.08 23.83 55.55
C ALA A 45 -7.16 22.71 54.51
N VAL A 46 -7.14 23.05 53.22
CA VAL A 46 -7.16 22.08 52.11
C VAL A 46 -5.95 21.15 52.15
N THR A 47 -4.75 21.69 52.37
CA THR A 47 -3.53 20.88 52.52
C THR A 47 -3.66 19.85 53.63
N ARG A 48 -4.21 20.24 54.80
CA ARG A 48 -4.38 19.35 55.94
C ARG A 48 -5.36 18.21 55.64
N VAL A 49 -6.48 18.51 54.97
CA VAL A 49 -7.53 17.52 54.67
C VAL A 49 -7.14 16.62 53.51
N ALA A 50 -6.65 17.18 52.40
CA ALA A 50 -6.25 16.42 51.21
C ALA A 50 -4.89 15.73 51.31
N ARG A 51 -4.10 16.03 52.37
CA ARG A 51 -2.73 15.52 52.59
C ARG A 51 -1.79 15.80 51.40
N VAL A 52 -1.88 16.99 50.83
CA VAL A 52 -1.01 17.46 49.73
C VAL A 52 -0.14 18.63 50.17
N SER A 53 0.92 18.93 49.43
CA SER A 53 1.76 20.10 49.74
C SER A 53 1.01 21.43 49.55
N GLU A 54 1.31 22.43 50.39
CA GLU A 54 0.79 23.80 50.20
C GLU A 54 1.18 24.36 48.83
N THR A 55 2.35 23.99 48.32
CA THR A 55 2.84 24.39 46.99
C THR A 55 1.92 23.91 45.87
N THR A 56 1.33 22.71 46.00
CA THR A 56 0.39 22.16 45.02
C THR A 56 -0.90 22.95 44.97
N VAL A 57 -1.46 23.28 46.14
CA VAL A 57 -2.69 24.07 46.26
C VAL A 57 -2.47 25.50 45.78
N ARG A 58 -1.39 26.17 46.20
CA ARG A 58 -1.05 27.53 45.74
C ARG A 58 -0.85 27.59 44.22
N LYS A 59 -0.18 26.58 43.64
CA LYS A 59 0.00 26.49 42.19
C LYS A 59 -1.34 26.41 41.47
N GLY A 60 -2.29 25.62 41.98
CA GLY A 60 -3.65 25.57 41.44
C GLY A 60 -4.40 26.91 41.57
N VAL A 61 -4.21 27.64 42.67
CA VAL A 61 -4.84 28.97 42.87
C VAL A 61 -4.32 29.96 41.82
N PHE A 62 -3.00 30.02 41.62
CA PHE A 62 -2.40 30.84 40.57
C PHE A 62 -2.87 30.41 39.16
N GLU A 63 -3.02 29.10 38.91
CA GLU A 63 -3.53 28.60 37.63
C GLU A 63 -4.99 29.02 37.38
N LEU A 64 -5.84 29.05 38.41
CA LEU A 64 -7.22 29.55 38.32
C LEU A 64 -7.28 31.07 38.13
N GLU A 65 -6.40 31.84 38.77
CA GLU A 65 -6.33 33.29 38.64
C GLU A 65 -5.79 33.75 37.29
N ALA A 66 -4.83 33.01 36.74
CA ALA A 66 -4.26 33.29 35.42
C ALA A 66 -5.21 32.96 34.25
N GLY A 67 -6.42 32.44 34.52
CA GLY A 67 -7.40 32.10 33.48
C GLY A 67 -6.88 31.05 32.49
N ALA A 68 -6.01 30.14 32.93
CA ALA A 68 -5.31 29.22 32.04
C ALA A 68 -6.30 28.30 31.29
N ILE A 69 -6.44 28.57 29.98
CA ILE A 69 -7.27 27.79 29.04
C ILE A 69 -6.89 26.32 29.14
N SER A 70 -7.88 25.43 29.26
CA SER A 70 -7.64 24.00 29.29
C SER A 70 -6.84 23.55 28.06
N PRO A 71 -5.77 22.75 28.23
CA PRO A 71 -5.16 22.07 27.10
C PRO A 71 -6.22 21.15 26.45
N PRO A 72 -6.12 20.90 25.14
CA PRO A 72 -7.04 20.01 24.44
C PRO A 72 -7.13 18.65 25.14
N ALA A 73 -8.31 18.04 25.08
CA ALA A 73 -8.65 16.80 25.78
C ALA A 73 -7.53 15.74 25.65
N GLY A 74 -7.03 15.25 26.79
CA GLY A 74 -6.02 14.19 26.85
C GLY A 74 -4.57 14.63 27.12
N ARG A 75 -4.27 15.92 27.32
CA ARG A 75 -2.91 16.37 27.70
C ARG A 75 -2.89 16.97 29.11
N THR A 76 -2.19 16.31 30.03
CA THR A 76 -2.10 16.67 31.46
C THR A 76 -0.93 17.61 31.80
N GLY A 77 -0.16 18.09 30.82
CA GLY A 77 1.05 18.94 31.03
C GLY A 77 1.13 20.18 30.14
N ARG A 78 1.95 21.16 30.55
CA ARG A 78 2.26 22.37 29.74
C ARG A 78 2.93 21.98 28.43
N ALA A 79 2.70 22.78 27.38
CA ALA A 79 3.44 22.68 26.12
C ALA A 79 4.96 22.71 26.41
N GLY A 80 5.71 21.76 25.85
CA GLY A 80 7.16 21.62 26.06
C GLY A 80 7.60 20.65 27.16
N GLY A 81 6.68 20.08 27.95
CA GLY A 81 6.99 19.03 28.92
C GLY A 81 7.02 17.64 28.28
N GLY A 82 8.09 17.31 27.56
CA GLY A 82 8.26 16.00 26.94
C GLY A 82 9.73 15.70 26.63
N ARG A 83 10.06 14.43 26.39
CA ARG A 83 11.38 14.02 25.91
C ARG A 83 11.68 14.77 24.61
N LYS A 84 12.81 15.48 24.55
CA LYS A 84 13.29 16.15 23.34
C LYS A 84 13.29 15.15 22.18
N ARG A 85 12.92 15.61 20.99
CA ARG A 85 12.90 14.74 19.82
C ARG A 85 14.32 14.25 19.53
N VAL A 86 14.43 13.05 18.98
CA VAL A 86 15.73 12.42 18.73
C VAL A 86 16.58 13.28 17.78
N GLU A 87 15.97 13.94 16.80
CA GLU A 87 16.64 14.90 15.90
C GLU A 87 17.14 16.18 16.58
N GLU A 88 16.60 16.54 17.76
CA GLU A 88 17.11 17.68 18.55
C GLU A 88 18.31 17.28 19.41
N VAL A 89 18.41 16.00 19.76
CA VAL A 89 19.52 15.44 20.54
C VAL A 89 20.68 15.04 19.63
N ASP A 90 20.36 14.60 18.41
CA ASP A 90 21.31 14.16 17.40
C ASP A 90 21.04 14.90 16.08
N PRO A 91 21.66 16.08 15.90
CA PRO A 91 21.49 16.88 14.68
C PRO A 91 22.03 16.21 13.41
N ALA A 92 22.95 15.25 13.55
CA ALA A 92 23.59 14.56 12.43
C ALA A 92 22.75 13.39 11.89
N LEU A 93 21.75 12.93 12.64
CA LEU A 93 20.84 11.85 12.25
C LEU A 93 20.14 12.11 10.92
N LEU A 94 19.59 13.31 10.72
CA LEU A 94 18.82 13.61 9.52
C LEU A 94 19.72 13.61 8.26
N PRO A 95 20.88 14.29 8.25
CA PRO A 95 21.87 14.15 7.17
C PRO A 95 22.29 12.69 6.90
N ALA A 96 22.55 11.89 7.95
CA ALA A 96 22.92 10.48 7.80
C ALA A 96 21.78 9.64 7.18
N LEU A 97 20.53 9.92 7.56
CA LEU A 97 19.36 9.29 6.96
C LEU A 97 19.19 9.67 5.49
N MET A 98 19.39 10.94 5.13
CA MET A 98 19.31 11.40 3.73
C MET A 98 20.40 10.77 2.88
N ALA A 99 21.64 10.68 3.37
CA ALA A 99 22.74 9.98 2.68
C ALA A 99 22.45 8.49 2.42
N LEU A 100 21.59 7.86 3.23
CA LEU A 100 21.18 6.46 3.02
C LEU A 100 20.05 6.28 1.99
N VAL A 101 19.35 7.35 1.63
CA VAL A 101 18.07 7.35 0.89
C VAL A 101 18.14 8.15 -0.41
N GLU A 102 18.93 9.23 -0.46
CA GLU A 102 19.17 10.03 -1.66
C GLU A 102 20.19 9.35 -2.57
N PRO A 103 19.92 9.29 -3.89
CA PRO A 103 20.81 8.69 -4.87
C PRO A 103 21.85 9.71 -5.33
N ASP A 104 22.98 9.82 -4.63
CA ASP A 104 24.16 10.39 -5.27
C ASP A 104 24.70 9.34 -6.27
N GLU A 105 24.35 9.60 -7.52
CA GLU A 105 24.74 8.88 -8.73
C GLU A 105 24.20 7.44 -8.86
N ARG A 106 23.29 7.26 -9.82
CA ARG A 106 23.03 5.95 -10.43
C ARG A 106 24.35 5.40 -11.01
N GLY A 107 25.16 4.73 -10.19
CA GLY A 107 26.35 4.02 -10.65
C GLY A 107 27.61 4.13 -9.81
N ASP A 108 27.66 4.84 -8.67
CA ASP A 108 28.91 4.89 -7.87
C ASP A 108 29.23 3.49 -7.26
N PRO A 109 30.34 2.83 -7.66
CA PRO A 109 30.73 1.52 -7.17
C PRO A 109 31.08 1.48 -5.67
N MET A 110 31.23 2.63 -5.02
CA MET A 110 31.72 2.75 -3.64
C MET A 110 30.62 2.93 -2.59
N SER A 111 29.33 2.93 -2.98
CA SER A 111 28.24 3.02 -2.02
C SER A 111 28.13 1.71 -1.21
N PRO A 112 28.24 1.72 0.14
CA PRO A 112 28.36 0.50 0.97
C PRO A 112 27.17 -0.45 0.92
N LEU A 113 26.03 -0.02 0.36
CA LEU A 113 24.78 -0.79 0.34
C LEU A 113 24.21 -0.79 -1.08
N ARG A 114 24.58 -1.82 -1.84
CA ARG A 114 24.01 -2.11 -3.17
C ARG A 114 22.50 -2.38 -3.07
N TRP A 115 21.75 -1.70 -3.94
CA TRP A 115 20.40 -1.99 -4.43
C TRP A 115 19.55 -2.97 -3.61
N THR A 116 18.53 -2.48 -2.89
CA THR A 116 17.19 -3.07 -2.71
C THR A 116 16.41 -2.35 -1.60
N THR A 117 15.20 -1.90 -1.92
CA THR A 117 14.03 -1.79 -1.01
C THR A 117 14.34 -1.81 0.50
N LYS A 118 14.89 -0.73 1.07
CA LYS A 118 15.19 -0.69 2.50
C LYS A 118 13.89 -0.49 3.28
N SER A 119 13.50 -1.52 4.05
CA SER A 119 12.44 -1.37 5.05
C SER A 119 12.88 -0.33 6.11
N LEU A 120 11.92 0.30 6.79
CA LEU A 120 12.22 1.25 7.87
C LEU A 120 13.10 0.66 8.98
N ARG A 121 13.06 -0.67 9.17
CA ARG A 121 13.88 -1.37 10.16
C ARG A 121 15.35 -1.44 9.74
N ASN A 122 15.62 -1.75 8.47
CA ASN A 122 16.99 -1.82 7.96
C ASN A 122 17.67 -0.44 7.99
N LEU A 123 16.92 0.63 7.69
CA LEU A 123 17.42 2.00 7.83
C LEU A 123 17.74 2.34 9.29
N ALA A 124 16.88 1.92 10.22
CA ALA A 124 17.11 2.14 11.65
C ALA A 124 18.34 1.36 12.19
N GLU A 125 18.51 0.11 11.76
CA GLU A 125 19.67 -0.72 12.12
C GLU A 125 20.97 -0.12 11.57
N GLU A 126 20.96 0.33 10.32
CA GLU A 126 22.13 0.94 9.69
C GLU A 126 22.50 2.28 10.34
N LEU A 127 21.51 3.14 10.62
CA LEU A 127 21.75 4.38 11.38
C LEU A 127 22.29 4.09 12.77
N THR A 128 21.75 3.06 13.44
CA THR A 128 22.25 2.63 14.74
C THR A 128 23.70 2.17 14.65
N ARG A 129 24.09 1.45 13.59
CA ARG A 129 25.47 1.03 13.31
C ARG A 129 26.40 2.22 13.06
N GLN A 130 25.90 3.30 12.47
CA GLN A 130 26.63 4.55 12.25
C GLN A 130 26.69 5.46 13.48
N GLY A 131 26.15 5.02 14.63
CA GLY A 131 26.20 5.77 15.89
C GLY A 131 24.95 6.60 16.19
N HIS A 132 23.89 6.47 15.38
CA HIS A 132 22.63 7.19 15.50
C HIS A 132 21.49 6.24 15.92
N PRO A 133 21.36 5.88 17.22
CA PRO A 133 20.38 4.90 17.68
C PRO A 133 18.95 5.40 17.50
N VAL A 134 18.21 4.79 16.58
CA VAL A 134 16.84 5.20 16.23
C VAL A 134 15.91 4.03 16.00
N SER A 135 14.61 4.26 16.15
CA SER A 135 13.58 3.26 15.85
C SER A 135 13.08 3.39 14.41
N ALA A 136 12.59 2.29 13.83
CA ALA A 136 11.93 2.29 12.52
C ALA A 136 10.76 3.29 12.42
N MET A 137 10.03 3.51 13.53
CA MET A 137 8.94 4.49 13.59
C MET A 137 9.45 5.94 13.47
N THR A 138 10.58 6.22 14.12
CA THR A 138 11.25 7.53 14.03
C THR A 138 11.74 7.76 12.60
N VAL A 139 12.35 6.77 11.98
CA VAL A 139 12.79 6.83 10.58
C VAL A 139 11.62 7.09 9.62
N GLY A 140 10.51 6.35 9.76
CA GLY A 140 9.33 6.55 8.90
C GLY A 140 8.73 7.95 9.02
N ARG A 141 8.70 8.51 10.24
CA ARG A 141 8.29 9.90 10.45
C ARG A 141 9.25 10.88 9.79
N LEU A 142 10.57 10.75 10.01
CA LEU A 142 11.57 11.65 9.44
C LEU A 142 11.54 11.63 7.92
N LEU A 143 11.38 10.47 7.30
CA LEU A 143 11.18 10.35 5.85
C LEU A 143 9.94 11.11 5.38
N LYS A 144 8.79 10.91 6.05
CA LYS A 144 7.54 11.59 5.71
C LYS A 144 7.63 13.11 5.88
N ASP A 145 8.24 13.57 6.98
CA ASP A 145 8.45 14.99 7.28
C ASP A 145 9.36 15.65 6.21
N ASN A 146 10.22 14.89 5.54
CA ASN A 146 11.11 15.34 4.46
C ASN A 146 10.60 14.98 3.05
N GLY A 147 9.30 14.74 2.89
CA GLY A 147 8.67 14.60 1.56
C GLY A 147 8.80 13.20 0.92
N PHE A 148 9.39 12.23 1.61
CA PHE A 148 9.43 10.85 1.13
C PHE A 148 8.09 10.16 1.41
N SER A 149 7.69 9.30 0.48
CA SER A 149 6.51 8.47 0.61
C SER A 149 6.79 7.08 0.06
N LEU A 150 6.01 6.08 0.49
CA LEU A 150 6.14 4.74 -0.05
C LEU A 150 5.61 4.74 -1.48
N GLN A 151 6.52 4.64 -2.45
CA GLN A 151 6.19 4.57 -3.86
C GLN A 151 6.18 3.09 -4.30
N ALA A 152 5.06 2.64 -4.85
CA ALA A 152 5.02 1.38 -5.58
C ALA A 152 5.80 1.54 -6.90
N GLN A 153 6.34 0.44 -7.43
CA GLN A 153 6.95 0.48 -8.77
C GLN A 153 5.88 0.83 -9.81
N ALA A 154 5.86 2.07 -10.27
CA ALA A 154 5.13 2.46 -11.46
C ALA A 154 5.96 2.04 -12.68
N LYS A 155 5.49 1.04 -13.42
CA LYS A 155 6.04 0.70 -14.74
C LYS A 155 5.70 1.84 -15.71
N THR A 156 6.41 2.96 -15.63
CA THR A 156 6.18 4.19 -16.43
C THR A 156 7.26 4.43 -17.47
N LEU A 157 8.30 3.60 -17.50
CA LEU A 157 9.26 3.55 -18.59
C LEU A 157 8.58 2.86 -19.78
N GLU A 158 7.71 3.60 -20.48
CA GLU A 158 7.46 3.33 -21.89
C GLU A 158 8.80 3.46 -22.62
N GLY A 159 9.16 2.47 -23.43
CA GLY A 159 10.32 2.59 -24.32
C GLY A 159 10.16 3.81 -25.25
N GLU A 160 11.26 4.22 -25.89
CA GLU A 160 11.30 5.38 -26.80
C GLU A 160 10.01 5.50 -27.64
N GLN A 161 9.40 6.69 -27.62
CA GLN A 161 8.21 6.99 -28.42
C GLN A 161 8.53 6.79 -29.90
N HIS A 162 8.17 5.63 -30.42
CA HIS A 162 8.40 5.30 -31.82
C HIS A 162 7.51 6.16 -32.71
N ARG A 163 8.09 6.81 -33.72
CA ARG A 163 7.42 7.78 -34.61
C ARG A 163 6.12 7.31 -35.29
N TYR A 164 5.90 5.99 -35.32
CA TYR A 164 4.72 5.37 -35.94
C TYR A 164 3.68 4.85 -34.94
N ARG A 165 3.90 5.02 -33.62
CA ARG A 165 3.01 4.54 -32.55
C ARG A 165 1.58 5.07 -32.74
N ASP A 166 1.43 6.38 -32.93
CA ASP A 166 0.12 7.02 -33.10
C ASP A 166 -0.60 6.59 -34.37
N ALA A 167 0.13 6.39 -35.46
CA ALA A 167 -0.43 5.90 -36.71
C ALA A 167 -0.94 4.46 -36.55
N GLN A 168 -0.20 3.61 -35.84
CA GLN A 168 -0.60 2.24 -35.54
C GLN A 168 -1.82 2.18 -34.62
N PHE A 169 -1.92 3.05 -33.61
CA PHE A 169 -3.10 3.16 -32.76
C PHE A 169 -4.33 3.65 -33.54
N ARG A 170 -4.18 4.67 -34.40
CA ARG A 170 -5.27 5.14 -35.27
C ARG A 170 -5.76 4.03 -36.19
N TYR A 171 -4.85 3.31 -36.83
CA TYR A 171 -5.19 2.16 -37.66
C TYR A 171 -5.95 1.08 -36.89
N LEU A 172 -5.46 0.71 -35.70
CA LEU A 172 -6.13 -0.31 -34.87
C LEU A 172 -7.53 0.16 -34.48
N ASN A 173 -7.69 1.40 -34.03
CA ASN A 173 -8.98 1.98 -33.67
C ASN A 173 -9.96 2.00 -34.86
N GLU A 174 -9.48 2.38 -36.05
CA GLU A 174 -10.28 2.34 -37.28
C GLU A 174 -10.74 0.91 -37.61
N ARG A 175 -9.86 -0.09 -37.46
CA ARG A 175 -10.22 -1.50 -37.68
C ARG A 175 -11.24 -2.00 -36.68
N VAL A 176 -11.09 -1.65 -35.39
CA VAL A 176 -12.05 -2.02 -34.35
C VAL A 176 -13.42 -1.43 -34.65
N LYS A 177 -13.48 -0.12 -34.94
CA LYS A 177 -14.74 0.56 -35.29
C LYS A 177 -15.42 -0.04 -36.52
N GLN A 178 -14.66 -0.40 -37.54
CA GLN A 178 -15.19 -1.05 -38.74
C GLN A 178 -15.82 -2.41 -38.42
N HIS A 179 -15.13 -3.27 -37.65
CA HIS A 179 -15.68 -4.57 -37.28
C HIS A 179 -16.93 -4.43 -36.42
N GLN A 180 -16.91 -3.54 -35.42
CA GLN A 180 -18.06 -3.27 -34.57
C GLN A 180 -19.26 -2.72 -35.35
N ALA A 181 -19.04 -1.84 -36.32
CA ALA A 181 -20.11 -1.29 -37.16
C ALA A 181 -20.74 -2.34 -38.09
N ASP A 182 -19.99 -3.38 -38.43
CA ASP A 182 -20.43 -4.49 -39.28
C ASP A 182 -20.93 -5.70 -38.45
N ASP A 183 -21.12 -5.55 -37.13
CA ASP A 183 -21.50 -6.62 -36.18
C ASP A 183 -20.53 -7.82 -36.17
N GLU A 184 -19.26 -7.58 -36.50
CA GLU A 184 -18.19 -8.58 -36.50
C GLU A 184 -17.44 -8.58 -35.16
N PRO A 185 -17.00 -9.76 -34.68
CA PRO A 185 -16.29 -9.87 -33.41
C PRO A 185 -14.91 -9.21 -33.43
N VAL A 186 -14.58 -8.57 -32.29
CA VAL A 186 -13.25 -8.02 -32.00
C VAL A 186 -12.77 -8.55 -30.66
N ILE A 187 -11.64 -9.25 -30.66
CA ILE A 187 -11.05 -9.81 -29.44
C ILE A 187 -9.64 -9.30 -29.19
N SER A 188 -9.33 -9.06 -27.92
CA SER A 188 -7.98 -8.87 -27.41
C SER A 188 -7.48 -10.14 -26.75
N VAL A 189 -6.22 -10.52 -27.02
CA VAL A 189 -5.64 -11.77 -26.53
C VAL A 189 -4.30 -11.54 -25.84
N ASP A 190 -4.11 -12.18 -24.68
CA ASP A 190 -2.88 -12.08 -23.87
C ASP A 190 -2.65 -13.36 -23.07
N THR A 191 -1.38 -13.75 -22.89
CA THR A 191 -1.02 -14.76 -21.88
C THR A 191 -0.63 -14.04 -20.60
N LYS A 192 -1.40 -14.22 -19.53
CA LYS A 192 -1.03 -13.65 -18.23
C LYS A 192 0.09 -14.47 -17.60
N LYS A 193 0.80 -13.84 -16.66
CA LYS A 193 1.91 -14.43 -15.90
C LYS A 193 1.58 -15.87 -15.49
N LYS A 194 2.51 -16.79 -15.79
CA LYS A 194 2.44 -18.19 -15.37
C LYS A 194 2.40 -18.25 -13.84
N GLU A 195 1.38 -18.89 -13.30
CA GLU A 195 1.26 -19.12 -11.87
C GLU A 195 1.69 -20.55 -11.59
N MET A 196 2.67 -20.70 -10.70
CA MET A 196 3.13 -22.01 -10.28
C MET A 196 2.08 -22.61 -9.34
N ILE A 197 1.65 -23.84 -9.62
CA ILE A 197 0.70 -24.58 -8.80
C ILE A 197 1.50 -25.38 -7.75
N GLY A 198 1.21 -25.18 -6.47
CA GLY A 198 1.88 -25.86 -5.37
C GLY A 198 1.76 -25.13 -4.04
N GLN A 199 2.36 -25.68 -2.97
CA GLN A 199 2.44 -25.04 -1.65
C GLN A 199 3.54 -23.97 -1.63
N LEU A 200 3.40 -22.95 -2.47
CA LEU A 200 4.46 -21.97 -2.69
C LEU A 200 4.35 -20.77 -1.73
N PRO A 201 5.50 -20.18 -1.34
CA PRO A 201 5.50 -19.02 -0.46
C PRO A 201 4.81 -17.82 -1.14
N ASN A 202 3.69 -17.37 -0.57
CA ASN A 202 3.01 -16.14 -0.95
C ASN A 202 3.40 -15.02 0.05
N PRO A 203 3.82 -13.83 -0.39
CA PRO A 203 4.15 -12.72 0.53
C PRO A 203 2.94 -12.16 1.31
N GLY A 204 1.72 -12.55 0.95
CA GLY A 204 0.50 -12.18 1.66
C GLY A 204 0.42 -12.81 3.06
N ARG A 205 0.00 -12.02 4.06
CA ARG A 205 -0.27 -12.52 5.41
C ARG A 205 -1.77 -12.74 5.59
N GLN A 206 -2.15 -13.91 6.09
CA GLN A 206 -3.53 -14.24 6.44
C GLN A 206 -3.64 -14.40 7.97
N TRP A 207 -4.78 -13.99 8.53
CA TRP A 207 -5.07 -14.21 9.94
C TRP A 207 -5.36 -15.69 10.19
N ARG A 208 -4.55 -16.32 11.05
CA ARG A 208 -4.71 -17.72 11.48
C ARG A 208 -4.47 -17.85 12.98
N PRO A 209 -4.97 -18.92 13.63
CA PRO A 209 -4.68 -19.21 15.03
C PRO A 209 -3.17 -19.25 15.32
N LYS A 210 -2.80 -18.80 16.51
CA LYS A 210 -1.40 -18.75 16.96
C LYS A 210 -0.79 -20.17 16.94
N GLY A 211 0.30 -20.34 16.19
CA GLY A 211 1.01 -21.63 16.08
C GLY A 211 0.60 -22.51 14.88
N ASP A 212 -0.31 -22.04 14.02
CA ASP A 212 -0.75 -22.75 12.80
C ASP A 212 -0.34 -21.99 11.51
N PRO A 213 0.98 -21.89 11.20
CA PRO A 213 1.41 -21.33 9.92
C PRO A 213 1.05 -22.29 8.78
N VAL A 214 0.69 -21.73 7.63
CA VAL A 214 0.60 -22.51 6.39
C VAL A 214 2.00 -23.01 6.06
N ARG A 215 2.17 -24.34 5.98
CA ARG A 215 3.43 -24.94 5.53
C ARG A 215 3.57 -24.66 4.03
N VAL A 216 4.71 -24.14 3.65
CA VAL A 216 5.08 -23.85 2.26
C VAL A 216 6.41 -24.54 1.97
N ASP A 217 6.61 -24.97 0.74
CA ASP A 217 7.84 -25.62 0.31
C ASP A 217 9.02 -24.64 0.39
N ASP A 218 10.05 -25.02 1.16
CA ASP A 218 11.24 -24.20 1.46
C ASP A 218 12.23 -24.15 0.27
N HIS A 219 12.00 -24.96 -0.76
CA HIS A 219 12.89 -25.16 -1.91
C HIS A 219 12.18 -24.97 -3.24
N SER A 220 11.74 -23.75 -3.55
CA SER A 220 11.20 -23.43 -4.87
C SER A 220 11.62 -22.05 -5.37
N PHE A 221 12.86 -21.67 -5.12
CA PHE A 221 13.57 -20.82 -6.07
C PHE A 221 14.27 -21.77 -7.04
N PHE A 222 13.66 -21.96 -8.22
CA PHE A 222 14.10 -22.87 -9.29
C PHE A 222 13.99 -24.36 -9.00
N SER A 223 12.77 -24.88 -8.83
CA SER A 223 12.50 -26.19 -9.46
C SER A 223 12.52 -25.94 -10.98
N GLY A 224 13.34 -26.72 -11.69
CA GLY A 224 13.40 -26.72 -13.16
C GLY A 224 12.06 -27.11 -13.80
N PRO A 225 12.05 -27.67 -15.02
CA PRO A 225 10.85 -27.84 -15.87
C PRO A 225 9.74 -28.79 -15.34
N THR A 226 9.75 -29.13 -14.06
CA THR A 226 8.87 -30.09 -13.37
C THR A 226 7.83 -29.47 -12.43
N GLY A 227 7.79 -28.14 -12.26
CA GLY A 227 6.68 -27.51 -11.54
C GLY A 227 5.42 -27.46 -12.40
N GLU A 228 4.29 -27.96 -11.87
CA GLU A 228 2.98 -27.78 -12.51
C GLU A 228 2.69 -26.27 -12.60
N ALA A 229 2.65 -25.73 -13.81
CA ALA A 229 2.38 -24.31 -14.03
C ALA A 229 0.99 -24.16 -14.67
N ALA A 230 0.15 -23.34 -14.04
CA ALA A 230 -1.06 -22.83 -14.66
C ALA A 230 -0.67 -21.69 -15.60
N ILE A 231 -0.98 -21.85 -16.88
CA ILE A 231 -0.78 -20.81 -17.90
C ILE A 231 -2.15 -20.27 -18.30
N PRO A 232 -2.59 -19.14 -17.70
CA PRO A 232 -3.82 -18.48 -18.11
C PRO A 232 -3.63 -17.75 -19.44
N TYR A 233 -4.48 -18.06 -20.41
CA TYR A 233 -4.62 -17.33 -21.66
C TYR A 233 -5.97 -16.63 -21.68
N GLY A 234 -5.93 -15.29 -21.70
CA GLY A 234 -7.10 -14.42 -21.68
C GLY A 234 -7.53 -14.03 -23.09
N ILE A 235 -8.84 -14.02 -23.29
CA ILE A 235 -9.52 -13.49 -24.47
C ILE A 235 -10.55 -12.50 -23.94
N TYR A 236 -10.48 -11.26 -24.38
CA TYR A 236 -11.45 -10.24 -24.04
C TYR A 236 -12.18 -9.81 -25.30
N ASP A 237 -13.49 -10.03 -25.35
CA ASP A 237 -14.36 -9.57 -26.43
C ASP A 237 -14.73 -8.11 -26.18
N LEU A 238 -14.23 -7.23 -27.05
CA LEU A 238 -14.40 -5.79 -26.97
C LEU A 238 -15.80 -5.34 -27.41
N SER A 239 -16.50 -6.15 -28.20
CA SER A 239 -17.83 -5.83 -28.70
C SER A 239 -18.89 -6.24 -27.68
N ALA A 240 -18.72 -7.39 -27.03
CA ALA A 240 -19.64 -7.88 -26.01
C ALA A 240 -19.29 -7.45 -24.58
N ASP A 241 -18.11 -6.85 -24.35
CA ASP A 241 -17.57 -6.54 -23.02
C ASP A 241 -17.51 -7.78 -22.10
N THR A 242 -16.97 -8.88 -22.62
CA THR A 242 -16.87 -10.15 -21.88
C THR A 242 -15.47 -10.75 -21.91
N GLY A 243 -15.09 -11.38 -20.81
CA GLY A 243 -13.82 -12.09 -20.67
C GLY A 243 -13.98 -13.60 -20.75
N TRP A 244 -13.03 -14.26 -21.39
CA TRP A 244 -12.83 -15.70 -21.40
C TRP A 244 -11.40 -16.03 -20.99
N VAL A 245 -11.22 -17.00 -20.12
CA VAL A 245 -9.89 -17.46 -19.70
C VAL A 245 -9.78 -18.96 -19.89
N ASN A 246 -8.74 -19.40 -20.61
CA ASN A 246 -8.33 -20.79 -20.63
C ASN A 246 -7.12 -20.96 -19.73
N VAL A 247 -7.16 -21.96 -18.85
CA VAL A 247 -6.00 -22.32 -18.03
C VAL A 247 -5.38 -23.59 -18.60
N GLY A 248 -4.18 -23.45 -19.18
CA GLY A 248 -3.36 -24.56 -19.64
C GLY A 248 -2.49 -25.10 -18.51
N THR A 249 -2.19 -26.39 -18.55
CA THR A 249 -1.26 -27.07 -17.63
C THR A 249 0.08 -27.40 -18.31
N ASP A 250 0.29 -26.89 -19.52
CA ASP A 250 1.45 -27.13 -20.38
C ASP A 250 1.99 -25.78 -20.91
N HIS A 251 3.02 -25.80 -21.76
CA HIS A 251 3.78 -24.63 -22.19
C HIS A 251 2.94 -23.57 -22.95
N ASP A 252 3.29 -22.30 -22.72
CA ASP A 252 2.77 -21.14 -23.44
C ASP A 252 3.33 -21.12 -24.86
N THR A 253 2.60 -21.76 -25.78
CA THR A 253 2.99 -21.93 -27.20
C THR A 253 1.97 -21.27 -28.11
N SER A 254 2.37 -20.95 -29.35
CA SER A 254 1.43 -20.45 -30.35
C SER A 254 0.25 -21.39 -30.61
N VAL A 255 0.47 -22.71 -30.46
CA VAL A 255 -0.60 -23.72 -30.55
C VAL A 255 -1.60 -23.55 -29.42
N PHE A 256 -1.12 -23.36 -28.18
CA PHE A 256 -1.98 -23.11 -27.02
C PHE A 256 -2.78 -21.80 -27.15
N ALA A 257 -2.15 -20.73 -27.65
CA ALA A 257 -2.80 -19.45 -27.90
C ALA A 257 -3.95 -19.57 -28.91
N VAL A 258 -3.72 -20.20 -30.07
CA VAL A 258 -4.79 -20.38 -31.07
C VAL A 258 -5.83 -21.40 -30.61
N ALA A 259 -5.43 -22.46 -29.90
CA ALA A 259 -6.38 -23.40 -29.29
C ALA A 259 -7.31 -22.69 -28.29
N SER A 260 -6.81 -21.70 -27.56
CA SER A 260 -7.61 -20.88 -26.66
C SER A 260 -8.65 -20.05 -27.42
N ILE A 261 -8.26 -19.41 -28.53
CA ILE A 261 -9.17 -18.66 -29.42
C ILE A 261 -10.23 -19.59 -30.00
N ARG A 262 -9.81 -20.76 -30.48
CA ARG A 262 -10.71 -21.79 -31.00
C ARG A 262 -11.74 -22.22 -29.97
N ARG A 263 -11.34 -22.46 -28.72
CA ARG A 263 -12.26 -22.84 -27.64
C ARG A 263 -13.27 -21.74 -27.33
N TRP A 264 -12.83 -20.49 -27.24
CA TRP A 264 -13.73 -19.35 -27.07
C TRP A 264 -14.73 -19.25 -28.23
N TRP A 265 -14.27 -19.36 -29.47
CA TRP A 265 -15.15 -19.32 -30.65
C TRP A 265 -16.22 -20.40 -30.61
N GLN A 266 -15.83 -21.65 -30.31
CA GLN A 266 -16.76 -22.78 -30.26
C GLN A 266 -17.75 -22.67 -29.09
N ALA A 267 -17.31 -22.18 -27.94
CA ALA A 267 -18.15 -22.10 -26.74
C ALA A 267 -19.09 -20.90 -26.77
N ARG A 268 -18.63 -19.75 -27.25
CA ARG A 268 -19.34 -18.46 -27.16
C ARG A 268 -19.38 -17.70 -28.47
N GLY A 269 -18.22 -17.41 -29.07
CA GLY A 269 -18.12 -16.50 -30.21
C GLY A 269 -19.08 -16.84 -31.37
N ARG A 270 -19.18 -18.11 -31.79
CA ARG A 270 -20.09 -18.50 -32.89
C ARG A 270 -21.58 -18.35 -32.57
N HIS A 271 -21.95 -18.35 -31.28
CA HIS A 271 -23.34 -18.20 -30.85
C HIS A 271 -23.69 -16.73 -30.65
N ASP A 272 -22.74 -15.95 -30.14
CA ASP A 272 -22.88 -14.52 -29.92
C ASP A 272 -22.80 -13.75 -31.27
N TYR A 273 -22.07 -14.28 -32.26
CA TYR A 273 -21.93 -13.73 -33.62
C TYR A 273 -22.24 -14.77 -34.72
N PRO A 274 -23.51 -15.18 -34.90
CA PRO A 274 -23.87 -16.28 -35.79
C PRO A 274 -23.71 -15.96 -37.29
N GLN A 275 -23.63 -14.68 -37.66
CA GLN A 275 -23.46 -14.22 -39.05
C GLN A 275 -22.05 -13.69 -39.34
N ALA A 276 -21.12 -13.82 -38.39
CA ALA A 276 -19.79 -13.27 -38.57
C ALA A 276 -19.04 -13.96 -39.72
N THR A 277 -18.40 -13.14 -40.53
CA THR A 277 -17.53 -13.58 -41.63
C THR A 277 -16.09 -13.16 -41.41
N ARG A 278 -15.84 -12.27 -40.44
CA ARG A 278 -14.53 -11.71 -40.11
C ARG A 278 -14.31 -11.76 -38.61
N LEU A 279 -13.04 -11.83 -38.22
CA LEU A 279 -12.64 -11.71 -36.82
C LEU A 279 -11.38 -10.85 -36.74
N LEU A 280 -11.44 -9.81 -35.91
CA LEU A 280 -10.28 -8.98 -35.57
C LEU A 280 -9.67 -9.44 -34.25
N ILE A 281 -8.37 -9.72 -34.26
CA ILE A 281 -7.59 -10.14 -33.10
C ILE A 281 -6.53 -9.07 -32.80
N THR A 282 -6.58 -8.47 -31.61
CA THR A 282 -5.55 -7.56 -31.11
C THR A 282 -4.63 -8.26 -30.11
N ALA A 283 -3.31 -8.13 -30.25
CA ALA A 283 -2.33 -8.86 -29.41
C ALA A 283 -1.10 -8.00 -29.06
N ASP A 284 -0.44 -8.29 -27.94
CA ASP A 284 0.73 -7.55 -27.42
C ASP A 284 2.07 -7.94 -28.07
N ALA A 285 2.05 -8.84 -29.06
CA ALA A 285 3.22 -9.35 -29.82
C ALA A 285 4.28 -10.06 -28.98
N GLY A 286 3.95 -10.40 -27.72
CA GLY A 286 4.80 -11.11 -26.79
C GLY A 286 4.60 -12.63 -26.87
N GLY A 287 5.65 -13.38 -26.52
CA GLY A 287 5.54 -14.82 -26.31
C GLY A 287 4.87 -15.58 -27.45
N SER A 288 3.80 -16.32 -27.13
CA SER A 288 3.10 -17.25 -28.04
C SER A 288 2.34 -16.60 -29.19
N ASN A 289 1.98 -15.31 -29.09
CA ASN A 289 1.22 -14.58 -30.12
C ASN A 289 2.11 -13.68 -31.01
N GLY A 290 3.44 -13.82 -30.90
CA GLY A 290 4.41 -12.96 -31.57
C GLY A 290 4.32 -12.99 -33.11
N TYR A 291 4.29 -11.80 -33.74
CA TYR A 291 4.16 -11.65 -35.20
C TYR A 291 5.28 -12.31 -36.02
N ARG A 292 6.44 -12.58 -35.41
CA ARG A 292 7.59 -13.24 -36.05
C ARG A 292 7.44 -14.77 -36.07
N TYR A 293 6.56 -15.34 -35.26
CA TYR A 293 6.46 -16.79 -35.11
C TYR A 293 5.64 -17.39 -36.25
N ARG A 294 6.28 -18.30 -37.01
CA ARG A 294 5.63 -18.99 -38.13
C ARG A 294 4.50 -19.91 -37.66
N VAL A 295 4.68 -20.53 -36.48
CA VAL A 295 3.67 -21.43 -35.89
C VAL A 295 2.38 -20.66 -35.56
N TRP A 296 2.49 -19.44 -35.01
CA TRP A 296 1.33 -18.56 -34.78
C TRP A 296 0.52 -18.33 -36.07
N LYS A 297 1.20 -17.95 -37.15
CA LYS A 297 0.54 -17.75 -38.46
C LYS A 297 -0.06 -19.05 -39.00
N ALA A 298 0.66 -20.16 -38.89
CA ALA A 298 0.18 -21.46 -39.39
C ALA A 298 -1.07 -21.93 -38.64
N GLU A 299 -1.10 -21.80 -37.32
CA GLU A 299 -2.27 -22.17 -36.50
C GLU A 299 -3.46 -21.25 -36.76
N LEU A 300 -3.24 -19.93 -36.94
CA LEU A 300 -4.30 -19.01 -37.35
C LEU A 300 -4.88 -19.36 -38.73
N VAL A 301 -4.04 -19.74 -39.69
CA VAL A 301 -4.51 -20.17 -41.02
C VAL A 301 -5.38 -21.43 -40.90
N LYS A 302 -4.97 -22.40 -40.08
CA LYS A 302 -5.80 -23.59 -39.80
C LYS A 302 -7.14 -23.20 -39.17
N PHE A 303 -7.11 -22.33 -38.16
CA PHE A 303 -8.32 -21.85 -37.50
C PHE A 303 -9.25 -21.09 -38.45
N ALA A 304 -8.72 -20.26 -39.35
CA ALA A 304 -9.48 -19.57 -40.39
C ALA A 304 -10.15 -20.58 -41.33
N ALA A 305 -9.42 -21.60 -41.77
CA ALA A 305 -9.96 -22.66 -42.64
C ALA A 305 -11.04 -23.49 -41.94
N GLU A 306 -10.89 -23.78 -40.65
CA GLU A 306 -11.87 -24.52 -39.84
C GLU A 306 -13.17 -23.74 -39.63
N THR A 307 -13.09 -22.41 -39.48
CA THR A 307 -14.24 -21.56 -39.13
C THR A 307 -14.87 -20.86 -40.33
N GLY A 308 -14.15 -20.74 -41.44
CA GLY A 308 -14.55 -19.92 -42.58
C GLY A 308 -14.37 -18.41 -42.35
N LEU A 309 -13.85 -17.99 -41.20
CA LEU A 309 -13.65 -16.59 -40.87
C LEU A 309 -12.41 -16.02 -41.57
N THR A 310 -12.55 -14.80 -42.09
CA THR A 310 -11.39 -14.00 -42.50
C THR A 310 -10.77 -13.34 -41.27
N LEU A 311 -9.56 -13.77 -40.92
CA LEU A 311 -8.86 -13.29 -39.73
C LEU A 311 -8.01 -12.06 -40.03
N THR A 312 -8.20 -10.99 -39.25
CA THR A 312 -7.29 -9.84 -39.20
C THR A 312 -6.57 -9.85 -37.87
N VAL A 313 -5.24 -9.80 -37.86
CA VAL A 313 -4.44 -9.73 -36.63
C VAL A 313 -3.67 -8.42 -36.58
N CYS A 314 -3.88 -7.66 -35.51
CA CYS A 314 -3.21 -6.40 -35.25
C CYS A 314 -2.40 -6.50 -33.96
N HIS A 315 -1.10 -6.22 -34.05
CA HIS A 315 -0.25 -6.16 -32.87
C HIS A 315 -0.18 -4.74 -32.34
N PHE A 316 -0.24 -4.58 -31.02
CA PHE A 316 -0.03 -3.29 -30.39
C PHE A 316 1.44 -2.82 -30.57
N PRO A 317 1.69 -1.50 -30.62
CA PRO A 317 3.06 -1.00 -30.66
C PRO A 317 3.83 -1.39 -29.38
N PRO A 318 5.17 -1.48 -29.42
CA PRO A 318 5.97 -1.79 -28.23
C PRO A 318 5.67 -0.85 -27.05
N GLY A 319 5.67 -1.38 -25.83
CA GLY A 319 5.48 -0.59 -24.59
C GLY A 319 4.03 -0.37 -24.15
N THR A 320 3.05 -1.04 -24.76
CA THR A 320 1.60 -0.75 -24.60
C THR A 320 0.84 -1.66 -23.63
N SER A 321 1.54 -2.39 -22.76
CA SER A 321 0.96 -3.35 -21.78
C SER A 321 -0.06 -2.78 -20.77
N LYS A 322 -0.55 -1.54 -20.94
CA LYS A 322 -1.41 -0.80 -20.02
C LYS A 322 -2.55 0.00 -20.66
N VAL A 323 -2.76 -0.08 -21.98
CA VAL A 323 -3.79 0.75 -22.68
C VAL A 323 -4.86 -0.11 -23.38
N GLY A 324 -4.88 -1.42 -23.12
CA GLY A 324 -5.91 -2.33 -23.61
C GLY A 324 -7.03 -2.52 -22.61
#